data_AF-A0A7K0QL37-F1
#
_entry.id   AF-A0A7K0QL37-F1
#
_cell.length_a   1.000
_cell.length_b   1.000
_cell.length_c   1.000
_cell.angle_alpha   90.00
_cell.angle_beta   90.00
_cell.angle_gamma   90.00
#
_symmetry.space_group_name_H-M   'P 1'
#
loop_
_entity.id
_entity.type
_entity.pdbx_description
1 polymer ?
#
loop_
_entity_poly.entity_id
_entity_poly.type
_entity_poly.pdbx_seq_one_letter_code
_entity_poly.pdbx_strand_id
1 'polypeptide(L)' 'MRTAVLTCGLVFVVGFLVLTIHAAIDRGFTVLSVISLGVVAVIAIALVGVIREGLRDDD' A
#
# COMPACT_ATOMS: atom_id res chain seq x y z
N MET A 1 -2.63 15.33 -12.17
CA MET A 1 -2.57 15.24 -10.68
C MET A 1 -2.97 13.87 -10.16
N ARG A 2 -4.14 13.32 -10.56
CA ARG A 2 -4.60 11.97 -10.15
C ARG A 2 -3.56 10.86 -10.37
N THR A 3 -2.95 10.80 -11.55
CA THR A 3 -1.94 9.79 -11.88
C THR A 3 -0.71 9.86 -10.98
N ALA A 4 -0.23 11.08 -10.67
CA ALA A 4 0.92 11.26 -9.78
C ALA A 4 0.62 10.80 -8.35
N VAL A 5 -0.60 11.05 -7.86
CA VAL A 5 -1.04 10.58 -6.53
C VAL A 5 -1.15 9.04 -6.50
N LEU A 6 -1.71 8.43 -7.55
CA LEU A 6 -1.79 6.97 -7.67
C LEU A 6 -0.42 6.32 -7.73
N THR A 7 0.49 6.85 -8.56
CA THR A 7 1.87 6.34 -8.68
C THR A 7 2.62 6.49 -7.36
N CYS A 8 2.51 7.65 -6.70
CA CYS A 8 3.16 7.89 -5.40
C CYS A 8 2.61 6.96 -4.31
N GLY A 9 1.28 6.78 -4.26
CA GLY A 9 0.64 5.85 -3.33
C GLY A 9 1.06 4.40 -3.57
N LEU A 10 1.16 3.98 -4.83
CA LEU A 10 1.63 2.64 -5.19
C LEU A 10 3.09 2.42 -4.75
N VAL A 11 3.97 3.38 -5.02
CA VAL A 11 5.39 3.33 -4.61
C VAL A 11 5.50 3.30 -3.09
N PHE A 12 4.70 4.09 -2.36
CA PHE A 12 4.67 4.07 -0.91
C PHE A 12 4.26 2.70 -0.38
N VAL A 13 3.18 2.11 -0.90
CA VAL A 13 2.69 0.78 -0.48
C VAL A 13 3.76 -0.29 -0.69
N VAL A 14 4.37 -0.33 -1.88
CA VAL A 14 5.40 -1.32 -2.21
C VAL A 14 6.64 -1.12 -1.33
N GLY A 15 7.14 0.11 -1.22
CA GLY A 15 8.33 0.42 -0.42
C GLY A 15 8.13 0.13 1.06
N PHE A 16 6.98 0.52 1.62
CA PHE A 16 6.67 0.27 3.03
C PHE A 16 6.45 -1.22 3.32
N LEU A 17 5.85 -1.98 2.39
CA LEU A 17 5.75 -3.44 2.49
C LEU A 17 7.14 -4.09 2.54
N VAL A 18 8.05 -3.71 1.64
CA VAL A 18 9.44 -4.23 1.62
C VAL A 18 10.16 -3.93 2.94
N LEU A 19 10.07 -2.69 3.43
CA LEU A 19 10.68 -2.30 4.70
C LEU A 19 10.06 -3.06 5.88
N THR A 20 8.76 -3.30 5.86
CA THR A 20 8.04 -4.06 6.90
C THR A 20 8.49 -5.52 6.91
N ILE A 21 8.63 -6.15 5.74
CA ILE A 21 9.14 -7.52 5.62
C ILE A 21 10.60 -7.59 6.07
N HIS A 22 11.44 -6.66 5.63
CA HIS A 22 12.84 -6.63 6.03
C HIS A 22 12.99 -6.46 7.55
N ALA A 23 12.25 -5.53 8.14
CA ALA A 23 12.23 -5.34 9.60
C ALA A 23 11.68 -6.57 10.34
N ALA A 24 10.70 -7.27 9.77
CA ALA A 24 10.16 -8.51 10.34
C ALA A 24 11.14 -9.67 10.25
N ILE A 25 12.00 -9.72 9.22
CA ILE A 25 13.08 -10.70 9.11
C ILE A 25 14.18 -10.39 10.14
N ASP A 26 14.62 -9.13 10.25
CA ASP A 26 15.73 -8.74 11.12
C ASP A 26 15.38 -8.81 12.61
N ARG A 27 14.17 -8.39 13.00
CA ARG A 27 13.76 -8.28 14.41
C ARG A 27 12.75 -9.34 14.84
N GLY A 28 12.35 -10.23 13.94
CA GLY A 28 11.23 -11.14 14.13
C GLY A 28 9.87 -10.49 13.86
N PHE A 29 8.84 -11.32 13.71
CA PHE A 29 7.48 -10.86 13.41
C PHE A 29 6.84 -10.28 14.68
N THR A 30 6.73 -8.95 14.76
CA THR A 30 6.24 -8.24 15.95
C THR A 30 4.80 -7.72 15.76
N VAL A 31 4.16 -7.32 16.85
CA VAL A 31 2.87 -6.60 16.81
C VAL A 31 2.96 -5.35 15.93
N LEU A 32 4.11 -4.68 15.91
CA LEU A 32 4.35 -3.53 15.03
C LEU A 32 4.31 -3.91 13.55
N SER A 33 4.86 -5.08 13.19
CA SER A 33 4.82 -5.62 11.83
C SER A 33 3.38 -5.91 11.39
N VAL A 34 2.55 -6.46 12.29
CA VAL A 34 1.12 -6.73 12.04
C VAL A 34 0.34 -5.44 11.80
N ILE A 35 0.53 -4.43 12.66
CA ILE A 35 -0.13 -3.12 12.50
C ILE A 35 0.31 -2.47 11.19
N SER A 36 1.60 -2.52 10.87
CA SER A 36 2.16 -1.99 9.62
C SER A 36 1.52 -2.65 8.40
N LEU A 37 1.41 -3.98 8.40
CA LEU A 37 0.72 -4.73 7.33
C LEU A 37 -0.77 -4.37 7.24
N GLY A 38 -1.45 -4.17 8.37
CA GLY A 38 -2.84 -3.72 8.40
C GLY A 38 -3.03 -2.36 7.75
N VAL A 39 -2.16 -1.40 8.05
CA VAL A 39 -2.18 -0.06 7.42
C VAL A 39 -1.93 -0.17 5.91
N VAL A 40 -0.95 -0.97 5.50
CA VAL A 40 -0.68 -1.24 4.08
C VAL A 40 -1.90 -1.81 3.36
N ALA A 41 -2.57 -2.79 3.97
CA ALA A 41 -3.74 -3.42 3.39
C ALA A 41 -4.88 -2.41 3.16
N VAL A 42 -5.15 -1.53 4.14
CA VAL A 42 -6.17 -0.49 4.00
C VAL A 42 -5.84 0.48 2.86
N ILE A 43 -4.59 0.94 2.80
CA ILE A 43 -4.14 1.87 1.75
C ILE A 43 -4.21 1.19 0.37
N ALA A 44 -3.81 -0.08 0.27
CA ALA A 44 -3.88 -0.85 -0.96
C ALA A 44 -5.33 -1.00 -1.46
N ILE A 45 -6.28 -1.31 -0.57
CA ILE A 45 -7.71 -1.41 -0.90
C ILE A 45 -8.24 -0.06 -1.39
N ALA A 46 -7.90 1.04 -0.72
CA ALA A 46 -8.31 2.38 -1.13
C ALA A 46 -7.78 2.73 -2.54
N LEU A 47 -6.50 2.43 -2.82
CA LEU A 47 -5.90 2.63 -4.14
C LEU A 47 -6.61 1.83 -5.22
N VAL A 48 -6.90 0.55 -4.97
CA VAL A 48 -7.64 -0.31 -5.91
C VAL A 48 -9.02 0.26 -6.20
N GLY A 49 -9.74 0.75 -5.17
CA GLY A 49 -11.03 1.41 -5.35
C GLY A 49 -10.96 2.63 -6.27
N VAL A 50 -9.98 3.52 -6.04
CA VAL A 50 -9.80 4.73 -6.85
C VAL A 50 -9.41 4.41 -8.30
N ILE A 51 -8.59 3.38 -8.52
CA ILE A 51 -8.22 2.92 -9.87
C ILE A 51 -9.45 2.35 -10.59
N ARG A 52 -10.23 1.51 -9.91
CA ARG A 52 -11.41 0.87 -10.48
C ARG A 52 -12.51 1.87 -10.83
N GLU A 53 -12.70 2.89 -9.99
CA GLU A 53 -13.58 4.02 -10.31
C GLU A 53 -13.10 4.77 -11.56
N GLY A 54 -11.79 4.98 -11.68
CA GLY A 54 -11.19 5.65 -12.83
C GLY A 54 -11.35 4.91 -14.15
N LEU A 55 -11.25 3.58 -14.12
CA LEU A 55 -11.46 2.75 -15.31
C LEU A 55 -12.93 2.72 -15.75
N ARG A 56 -13.88 2.79 -14.79
CA ARG A 56 -15.32 2.74 -15.08
C ARG A 56 -15.86 4.05 -15.65
N ASP A 57 -15.27 5.19 -15.31
CA ASP A 57 -15.65 6.49 -15.87
C ASP A 57 -15.23 6.66 -17.34
N ASP A 58 -14.30 5.84 -17.84
CA ASP A 58 -13.79 5.90 -19.22
C ASP A 58 -14.57 5.01 -20.22
N ASP A 59 -15.56 4.21 -19.75
CA ASP A 59 -16.48 3.35 -20.54
C ASP A 59 -17.87 4.00 -20.73
#